data_AF-A0A7V9RWW8-F1
#
_entry.id   AF-A0A7V9RWW8-F1
#
_cell.length_a   1.000
_cell.length_b   1.000
_cell.length_c   1.000
_cell.angle_alpha   90.00
_cell.angle_beta   90.00
_cell.angle_gamma   90.00
#
_symmetry.space_group_name_H-M   'P 1'
#
loop_
_entity.id
_entity.type
_entity.pdbx_description
1 polymer ?
#
loop_
_entity_poly.entity_id
_entity_poly.type
_entity_poly.pdbx_seq_one_letter_code
_entity_poly.pdbx_strand_id
1 'polypeptide(L)' 'MSAAGEIDLGPKCPACGEPWLRGTNLPGRYRCVYCMRRFELRSECPDCGAHSTIARMSDTANLSCPSCGAGMLRAI' A
#
# COMPACT_ATOMS: atom_id res chain seq x y z
N MET A 1 20.82 23.30 -11.63
CA MET A 1 20.98 21.99 -10.94
C MET A 1 19.65 21.26 -11.09
N SER A 2 19.70 20.13 -11.79
CA SER A 2 18.55 19.33 -12.23
C SER A 2 17.74 18.79 -11.05
N ALA A 3 16.42 18.93 -11.10
CA ALA A 3 15.51 18.01 -10.43
C ALA A 3 14.65 17.42 -11.56
N ALA A 4 15.01 16.23 -12.02
CA ALA A 4 14.10 15.42 -12.80
C ALA A 4 12.80 15.34 -12.00
N GLY A 5 11.68 15.77 -12.59
CA GLY A 5 10.38 15.67 -11.95
C GLY A 5 10.20 14.23 -11.50
N GLU A 6 10.10 14.04 -10.19
CA GLU A 6 9.82 12.74 -9.59
C GLU A 6 8.42 12.35 -10.09
N ILE A 7 8.38 11.56 -11.17
CA ILE A 7 7.15 10.98 -11.67
C ILE A 7 6.66 10.09 -10.52
N ASP A 8 5.54 10.47 -9.89
CA ASP A 8 4.87 9.61 -8.93
C ASP A 8 4.32 8.40 -9.69
N LEU A 9 5.16 7.37 -9.83
CA LEU A 9 4.83 6.13 -10.52
C LEU A 9 3.74 5.35 -9.77
N GLY A 10 3.55 5.68 -8.49
CA GLY A 10 2.60 5.10 -7.57
C GLY A 10 3.28 4.35 -6.42
N PRO A 11 2.48 3.65 -5.60
CA PRO A 11 2.98 2.97 -4.43
C PRO A 11 3.91 1.81 -4.81
N LYS A 12 4.99 1.66 -4.04
CA LYS A 12 5.95 0.56 -4.20
C LYS A 12 5.34 -0.75 -3.74
N CYS A 13 5.52 -1.78 -4.56
CA CYS A 13 5.14 -3.15 -4.24
C CYS A 13 6.07 -3.70 -3.15
N PRO A 14 5.56 -4.19 -2.02
CA PRO A 14 6.41 -4.73 -0.96
C PRO A 14 7.08 -6.07 -1.32
N ALA A 15 6.64 -6.74 -2.40
CA ALA A 15 7.26 -8.00 -2.84
C ALA A 15 8.43 -7.80 -3.83
N CYS A 16 8.29 -6.86 -4.78
CA CYS A 16 9.30 -6.67 -5.84
C CYS A 16 9.92 -5.27 -5.85
N GLY A 17 9.51 -4.35 -4.97
CA GLY A 17 10.04 -2.98 -4.86
C GLY A 17 9.55 -2.00 -5.94
N GLU A 18 8.97 -2.51 -7.03
CA GLU A 18 8.50 -1.70 -8.15
C GLU A 18 7.29 -0.81 -7.80
N PRO A 19 7.21 0.43 -8.32
CA PRO A 19 6.13 1.39 -8.04
C PRO A 19 4.79 1.11 -8.76
N TRP A 20 4.62 -0.09 -9.32
CA TRP A 20 3.45 -0.48 -10.13
C TRP A 20 2.33 -1.15 -9.31
N LEU A 21 2.15 -0.77 -8.04
CA LEU A 21 1.07 -1.29 -7.22
C LEU A 21 -0.24 -0.53 -7.52
N ARG A 22 -1.29 -1.25 -7.93
CA ARG A 22 -2.58 -0.67 -8.29
C ARG A 22 -3.71 -1.28 -7.48
N GLY A 23 -4.68 -0.46 -7.08
CA GLY A 23 -5.94 -0.95 -6.51
C GLY A 23 -6.74 -1.76 -7.54
N THR A 24 -7.50 -2.74 -7.07
CA THR A 24 -8.43 -3.52 -7.89
C THR A 24 -9.87 -3.01 -7.69
N ASN A 25 -10.85 -3.59 -8.40
CA ASN A 25 -12.27 -3.27 -8.19
C ASN A 25 -12.78 -3.60 -6.77
N LEU A 26 -12.04 -4.39 -5.99
CA LEU A 26 -12.40 -4.69 -4.61
C LEU A 26 -11.71 -3.69 -3.66
N PRO A 27 -12.46 -3.05 -2.76
CA PRO A 27 -11.89 -2.13 -1.77
C PRO A 27 -10.89 -2.86 -0.89
N GLY A 28 -9.75 -2.21 -0.62
CA GLY A 28 -8.66 -2.81 0.15
C GLY A 28 -7.90 -3.90 -0.60
N ARG A 29 -8.14 -4.18 -1.88
CA ARG A 29 -7.32 -5.12 -2.66
C ARG A 29 -6.44 -4.40 -3.66
N TYR A 30 -5.16 -4.74 -3.62
CA TYR A 30 -4.13 -4.22 -4.49
C TYR A 30 -3.48 -5.36 -5.27
N ARG A 31 -2.99 -5.05 -6.46
CA ARG A 31 -2.24 -5.99 -7.29
C ARG A 31 -1.08 -5.24 -7.91
N CYS A 32 0.10 -5.84 -7.83
CA CYS A 32 1.24 -5.34 -8.58
C CYS A 32 1.10 -5.75 -10.05
N VAL A 33 1.22 -4.81 -10.98
CA VAL A 33 1.15 -5.10 -12.41
C VAL A 33 2.43 -5.81 -12.89
N TYR A 34 3.55 -5.59 -12.21
CA TYR A 34 4.85 -6.17 -12.57
C TYR A 34 4.97 -7.64 -12.14
N CYS A 35 4.92 -7.93 -10.83
CA CYS A 35 5.07 -9.29 -10.32
C CYS A 35 3.74 -10.08 -10.22
N MET A 36 2.61 -9.46 -10.58
CA MET A 36 1.25 -10.02 -10.48
C MET A 36 0.81 -10.48 -9.08
N ARG A 37 1.61 -10.19 -8.03
CA ARG A 37 1.27 -10.51 -6.65
C ARG A 37 0.08 -9.68 -6.18
N ARG A 38 -0.82 -10.32 -5.45
CA ARG A 38 -2.00 -9.70 -4.87
C ARG A 38 -1.72 -9.36 -3.42
N PHE A 39 -2.26 -8.23 -3.00
CA PHE A 39 -2.16 -7.72 -1.65
C PHE A 39 -3.54 -7.32 -1.16
N GLU A 40 -3.79 -7.53 0.11
CA GLU A 40 -4.97 -7.08 0.80
C GLU A 40 -4.54 -6.11 1.90
N LEU A 41 -5.21 -4.96 1.97
CA LEU A 41 -5.06 -3.98 3.02
C LEU A 41 -5.80 -4.51 4.24
N ARG A 42 -5.04 -4.76 5.31
CA ARG A 42 -5.59 -5.22 6.58
C ARG A 42 -5.76 -4.02 7.51
N SER A 43 -6.81 -4.04 8.32
CA SER A 43 -7.00 -3.05 9.39
C SER A 43 -5.99 -3.23 10.52
N GLU A 44 -5.41 -4.43 10.65
CA GLU A 44 -4.34 -4.74 11.60
C GLU A 44 -2.97 -4.58 10.92
N CYS A 45 -2.08 -3.80 11.53
CA CYS A 45 -0.69 -3.72 11.10
C CYS A 45 0.05 -5.01 11.54
N PRO A 46 0.67 -5.75 10.59
CA PRO A 46 1.39 -6.98 10.93
C PRO A 46 2.69 -6.74 11.73
N ASP A 47 3.18 -5.50 11.77
CA ASP A 47 4.48 -5.16 12.36
C ASP A 47 4.37 -4.73 13.82
N CYS A 48 3.41 -3.84 14.13
CA CYS A 48 3.23 -3.30 15.48
C CYS A 48 1.92 -3.73 16.16
N GLY A 49 1.03 -4.45 15.46
CA GLY A 49 -0.27 -4.85 15.99
C GLY A 49 -1.28 -3.71 16.15
N ALA A 50 -0.97 -2.50 15.66
CA ALA A 50 -1.90 -1.39 15.70
C ALA A 50 -3.09 -1.65 14.77
N HIS A 51 -4.31 -1.45 15.29
CA HIS A 51 -5.53 -1.53 14.51
C HIS A 51 -5.93 -0.13 14.03
N SER A 52 -5.95 0.07 12.73
CA SER A 52 -6.52 1.26 12.10
C SER A 52 -8.04 1.08 12.02
N THR A 53 -8.79 1.90 12.76
CA THR A 53 -10.26 1.91 12.62
C THR A 53 -10.63 2.45 11.25
N ILE A 54 -11.30 1.62 10.45
CA ILE A 54 -11.82 1.92 9.09
C ILE A 54 -12.64 3.22 9.03
N ALA A 55 -13.13 3.74 10.16
CA ALA A 55 -13.91 4.98 10.27
C ALA A 55 -13.16 6.28 9.86
N ARG A 56 -11.83 6.23 9.65
CA ARG A 56 -11.05 7.33 9.01
C ARG A 56 -10.40 6.91 7.67
N MET A 57 -10.83 5.80 7.07
CA MET A 57 -10.41 5.35 5.74
C MET A 57 -11.35 5.85 4.63
N SER A 58 -11.81 7.11 4.72
CA SER A 58 -12.47 7.75 3.57
C SER A 58 -11.52 7.87 2.38
N ASP A 59 -10.22 7.97 2.66
CA ASP A 59 -9.17 7.89 1.66
C ASP A 59 -8.54 6.49 1.70
N THR A 60 -8.66 5.78 0.60
CA THR A 60 -7.94 4.56 0.23
C THR A 60 -6.40 4.76 0.17
N ALA A 61 -5.86 5.79 0.84
CA ALA A 61 -4.54 6.37 0.65
C ALA A 61 -3.50 5.95 1.70
N ASN A 62 -3.92 5.55 2.91
CA ASN A 62 -2.96 5.11 3.94
C ASN A 62 -2.62 3.62 3.80
N LEU A 63 -1.77 3.34 2.81
CA LEU A 63 -1.09 2.05 2.66
C LEU A 63 -0.06 1.79 3.77
N SER A 64 0.26 2.82 4.55
CA SER A 64 1.22 2.80 5.64
C SER A 64 0.52 3.00 6.98
N CYS A 65 0.97 2.25 7.99
CA CYS A 65 0.47 2.35 9.35
C CYS A 65 0.87 3.70 9.95
N PRO A 66 -0.05 4.47 10.55
CA PRO A 66 0.29 5.74 11.19
C PRO A 66 1.13 5.56 12.47
N SER A 67 1.14 4.38 13.07
CA SER A 67 1.85 4.13 14.33
C SER A 67 3.33 3.76 14.12
N CYS A 68 3.65 2.97 13.10
CA CYS A 68 5.02 2.51 12.84
C CYS A 68 5.54 2.86 11.44
N GLY A 69 4.69 3.38 10.55
CA GLY A 69 5.03 3.64 9.14
C GLY A 69 5.11 2.38 8.26
N ALA A 70 4.96 1.18 8.82
CA ALA A 70 5.04 -0.06 8.07
C ALA A 70 3.86 -0.23 7.10
N GLY A 71 4.08 -0.93 5.99
CA GLY A 71 3.03 -1.22 5.03
C GLY A 71 1.93 -2.10 5.64
N MET A 72 0.68 -1.66 5.57
CA MET A 72 -0.49 -2.45 6.02
C MET A 72 -0.98 -3.43 4.93
N LEU A 73 -0.20 -3.59 3.87
CA LEU A 73 -0.46 -4.48 2.74
C LEU A 73 0.08 -5.87 3.03
N ARG A 74 -0.81 -6.86 3.03
CA ARG A 74 -0.43 -8.27 3.21
C ARG A 74 -0.58 -9.03 1.89
N ALA A 75 0.47 -9.75 1.51
CA ALA A 75 0.40 -10.65 0.35
C ALA A 75 -0.59 -11.78 0.65
N ILE A 76 -1.45 -12.09 -0.33
CA ILE A 76 -2.41 -13.21 -0.28
C ILE A 76 -2.08 -14.28 -1.33
#